data_AF-A0A0D0QIM7-F1
#
_entry.id   AF-A0A0D0QIM7-F1
#
_cell.length_a   1.000
_cell.length_b   1.000
_cell.length_c   1.000
_cell.angle_alpha   90.00
_cell.angle_beta   90.00
_cell.angle_gamma   90.00
#
_symmetry.space_group_name_H-M   'P 1'
#
loop_
_entity.id
_entity.type
_entity.pdbx_description
1 polymer ?
#
loop_
_entity_poly.entity_id
_entity_poly.type
_entity_poly.pdbx_seq_one_letter_code
_entity_poly.pdbx_strand_id
1 'polypeptide(L)'
;MSIPRIDGVRERFVPPPPPPRQHVIKHGDSIATIAKAEGISAQKLLAANPQVLNPDVLYPGDRINLPEAAPAKNTAGSGTLEAKPETTTRTGDTANGTVSTSKTGVKVDDSGATLSGSRSDKTTTTDSNGTASTTGTSANGSIGFDSEKGTVSISGGGGFSQGLKNAKGYGVSFGIDAQTTVTSGKKTEHGVTTYRSSADLSVTLNAGVKSKQAGLEVGRTEGIKGSFEVAMPEQIAAKTDLKTVNPFDPDSMPTGTVIKLDGSQYSGTEFKATFRHIATESKITDYEGASLLVEKIGTDQVRVTGGPTEAIEAYNGVGVDFSVASAMLGRNDKLDFATLKTAEFNLSSADGRAAFNDYVATGTMPADNGSGVSEVATIQKLDYSSESQLKLELGPLKASFNSAGNTSNSVMTTRADGSASATWDLRYGDNVPLSLTQSFRADGSEIMGDRRYAFTYNADDSVATFLNVAQGGDVKHATSGPVKDGDTVSVSYTEAQMAQLLGHADKALEASGGTDFQLRSLIKVDGNTIKTKDFAIALARNLGGSDYQSAYRLFNISDAADGSIGDRKGVALPGTLTVTKRAG
;
A
#
# COMPACT_ATOMS: atom_id res chain seq x y z
N MET A 1 -79.43 -1.60 -49.83
CA MET A 1 -78.65 -2.58 -49.05
C MET A 1 -77.92 -3.46 -50.06
N SER A 2 -76.59 -3.44 -50.04
CA SER A 2 -75.72 -4.21 -50.94
C SER A 2 -75.35 -5.53 -50.27
N ILE A 3 -75.30 -6.64 -51.04
CA ILE A 3 -74.23 -7.67 -51.10
C ILE A 3 -74.66 -8.72 -52.16
N PRO A 4 -73.81 -9.04 -53.17
CA PRO A 4 -74.06 -10.04 -54.20
C PRO A 4 -73.58 -11.46 -53.81
N ARG A 5 -74.16 -12.48 -54.45
CA ARG A 5 -73.72 -13.90 -54.40
C ARG A 5 -72.60 -14.15 -55.41
N ILE A 6 -71.60 -14.94 -55.00
CA ILE A 6 -70.38 -15.31 -55.73
C ILE A 6 -70.61 -16.60 -56.53
N ASP A 7 -70.11 -16.59 -57.77
CA ASP A 7 -70.06 -17.70 -58.73
C ASP A 7 -69.11 -18.85 -58.32
N GLY A 8 -69.47 -20.07 -58.73
CA GLY A 8 -68.53 -21.03 -59.33
C GLY A 8 -67.93 -22.10 -58.42
N VAL A 9 -68.48 -23.32 -58.47
CA VAL A 9 -67.77 -24.55 -58.09
C VAL A 9 -67.48 -25.36 -59.36
N ARG A 10 -66.20 -25.45 -59.74
CA ARG A 10 -65.68 -26.45 -60.68
C ARG A 10 -65.03 -27.56 -59.85
N GLU A 11 -65.54 -28.79 -59.97
CA GLU A 11 -64.93 -29.99 -59.40
C GLU A 11 -63.52 -30.18 -59.96
N ARG A 12 -62.52 -30.32 -59.08
CA ARG A 12 -61.13 -30.57 -59.47
C ARG A 12 -60.90 -32.08 -59.57
N PHE A 13 -60.53 -32.51 -60.77
CA PHE A 13 -59.93 -33.81 -61.06
C PHE A 13 -58.62 -33.97 -60.25
N VAL A 14 -58.57 -34.92 -59.32
CA VAL A 14 -57.33 -35.26 -58.59
C VAL A 14 -56.56 -36.26 -59.45
N PRO A 15 -55.34 -35.94 -59.92
CA PRO A 15 -54.52 -36.90 -60.66
C PRO A 15 -54.12 -38.09 -59.75
N PRO A 16 -53.98 -39.31 -60.30
CA PRO A 16 -53.52 -40.46 -59.52
C PRO A 16 -52.14 -40.18 -58.92
N PRO A 17 -51.85 -40.65 -57.68
CA PRO A 17 -50.57 -40.42 -57.04
C PRO A 17 -49.42 -40.99 -57.90
N PRO A 18 -48.27 -40.30 -57.97
CA PRO A 18 -47.13 -40.79 -58.72
C PRO A 18 -46.64 -42.14 -58.14
N PRO A 19 -46.10 -43.04 -58.97
CA PRO A 19 -45.56 -44.31 -58.49
C PRO A 19 -44.46 -44.07 -57.43
N PRO A 20 -44.34 -44.96 -56.43
CA PRO A 20 -43.38 -44.79 -55.35
C PRO A 20 -41.96 -44.70 -55.91
N ARG A 21 -41.19 -43.71 -55.44
CA ARG A 21 -39.80 -43.56 -55.85
C ARG A 21 -38.99 -44.70 -55.23
N GLN A 22 -38.27 -45.46 -56.07
CA GLN A 22 -37.47 -46.61 -55.63
C GLN A 22 -36.01 -46.44 -56.04
N HIS A 23 -35.07 -46.89 -55.20
CA HIS A 23 -33.64 -47.02 -55.51
C HIS A 23 -33.29 -48.49 -55.73
N VAL A 24 -32.54 -48.78 -56.79
CA VAL A 24 -32.02 -50.13 -57.07
C VAL A 24 -30.62 -50.22 -56.47
N ILE A 25 -30.44 -51.16 -55.54
CA ILE A 25 -29.20 -51.35 -54.79
C ILE A 25 -28.07 -51.72 -55.75
N LYS A 26 -26.92 -51.06 -55.62
CA LYS A 26 -25.69 -51.34 -56.38
C LYS A 26 -24.62 -51.96 -55.47
N HIS A 27 -23.61 -52.56 -56.08
CA HIS A 27 -22.48 -53.13 -55.33
C HIS A 27 -21.78 -52.03 -54.51
N GLY A 28 -21.71 -52.22 -53.19
CA GLY A 28 -21.14 -51.24 -52.25
C GLY A 28 -22.15 -50.29 -51.61
N ASP A 29 -23.44 -50.38 -51.95
CA ASP A 29 -24.48 -49.64 -51.25
C ASP A 29 -24.72 -50.20 -49.83
N SER A 30 -24.98 -49.30 -48.89
CA SER A 30 -25.50 -49.59 -47.55
C SER A 30 -26.70 -48.68 -47.29
N ILE A 31 -27.52 -49.01 -46.29
CA ILE A 31 -28.64 -48.14 -45.87
C ILE A 31 -28.13 -46.72 -45.56
N ALA A 32 -26.94 -46.60 -44.96
CA ALA A 32 -26.34 -45.32 -44.63
C ALA A 32 -25.93 -44.51 -45.88
N THR A 33 -25.34 -45.16 -46.89
CA THR A 33 -24.90 -44.46 -48.12
C THR A 33 -26.08 -44.05 -48.99
N ILE A 34 -27.12 -44.88 -49.10
CA ILE A 34 -28.36 -44.56 -49.83
C ILE A 34 -29.11 -43.43 -49.13
N ALA A 35 -29.28 -43.51 -47.80
CA ALA A 35 -29.97 -42.48 -47.03
C ALA A 35 -29.27 -41.11 -47.15
N LYS A 36 -27.93 -41.11 -47.09
CA LYS A 36 -27.12 -39.90 -47.28
C LYS A 36 -27.24 -39.32 -48.69
N ALA A 37 -27.21 -40.16 -49.73
CA ALA A 37 -27.36 -39.71 -51.12
C ALA A 37 -28.73 -39.07 -51.38
N GLU A 38 -29.76 -39.57 -50.71
CA GLU A 38 -31.15 -39.10 -50.87
C GLU A 38 -31.59 -38.06 -49.83
N GLY A 39 -30.68 -37.62 -48.94
CA GLY A 39 -30.95 -36.57 -47.94
C GLY A 39 -31.95 -36.96 -46.85
N ILE A 40 -32.16 -38.26 -46.62
CA ILE A 40 -33.08 -38.83 -45.62
C ILE A 40 -32.30 -39.55 -44.52
N SER A 41 -32.90 -39.79 -43.35
CA SER A 41 -32.22 -40.55 -42.28
C SER A 41 -32.31 -42.06 -42.53
N ALA A 42 -31.27 -42.80 -42.14
CA ALA A 42 -31.24 -44.26 -42.23
C ALA A 42 -32.46 -44.91 -41.54
N GLN A 43 -32.88 -44.35 -40.40
CA GLN A 43 -34.07 -44.81 -39.67
C GLN A 43 -35.38 -44.59 -40.45
N LYS A 44 -35.53 -43.46 -41.15
CA LYS A 44 -36.70 -43.22 -42.00
C LYS A 44 -36.70 -44.10 -43.25
N LEU A 45 -35.52 -44.37 -43.80
CA LEU A 45 -35.37 -45.31 -44.92
C LEU A 45 -35.74 -46.73 -44.49
N LEU A 46 -35.30 -47.19 -43.30
CA LEU A 46 -35.70 -48.50 -42.77
C LEU A 46 -37.19 -48.59 -42.46
N ALA A 47 -37.78 -47.55 -41.88
CA ALA A 47 -39.22 -47.51 -41.60
C ALA A 47 -40.09 -47.59 -42.87
N ALA A 48 -39.62 -47.04 -43.99
CA ALA A 48 -40.28 -47.14 -45.29
C ALA A 48 -40.06 -48.51 -45.97
N ASN A 49 -39.18 -49.34 -45.42
CA ASN A 49 -38.79 -50.63 -45.97
C ASN A 49 -38.86 -51.76 -44.94
N PRO A 50 -40.04 -52.05 -44.37
CA PRO A 50 -40.21 -53.15 -43.44
C PRO A 50 -39.87 -54.53 -44.04
N GLN A 51 -39.72 -54.64 -45.36
CA GLN A 51 -39.23 -55.83 -46.04
C GLN A 51 -37.72 -56.10 -45.86
N VAL A 52 -36.94 -55.11 -45.42
CA VAL A 52 -35.51 -55.28 -45.12
C VAL A 52 -35.38 -55.82 -43.70
N LEU A 53 -35.29 -57.15 -43.60
CA LEU A 53 -35.17 -57.88 -42.32
C LEU A 53 -33.81 -57.69 -41.65
N ASN A 54 -32.74 -57.54 -42.43
CA ASN A 54 -31.40 -57.26 -41.93
C ASN A 54 -30.81 -56.04 -42.66
N PRO A 55 -30.68 -54.88 -41.99
CA PRO A 55 -30.13 -53.65 -42.57
C PRO A 55 -28.69 -53.74 -43.08
N ASP A 56 -27.92 -54.71 -42.58
CA ASP A 56 -26.49 -54.87 -42.90
C ASP A 56 -26.23 -55.77 -44.13
N VAL A 57 -27.29 -56.40 -44.67
CA VAL A 57 -27.20 -57.31 -45.82
C VAL A 57 -28.10 -56.81 -46.94
N LEU A 58 -27.50 -56.14 -47.92
CA LEU A 58 -28.18 -55.62 -49.12
C LEU A 58 -27.63 -56.31 -50.37
N TYR A 59 -28.50 -56.85 -51.23
CA TYR A 59 -28.08 -57.50 -52.46
C TYR A 59 -28.21 -56.55 -53.66
N PRO A 60 -27.17 -56.42 -54.50
CA PRO A 60 -27.27 -55.63 -55.72
C PRO A 60 -28.41 -56.13 -56.63
N GLY A 61 -29.26 -55.21 -57.08
CA GLY A 61 -30.46 -55.50 -57.87
C GLY A 61 -31.78 -55.42 -57.07
N ASP A 62 -31.72 -55.49 -55.74
CA ASP A 62 -32.90 -55.30 -54.88
C ASP A 62 -33.41 -53.86 -54.95
N ARG A 63 -34.72 -53.68 -54.67
CA ARG A 63 -35.37 -52.36 -54.69
C ARG A 63 -35.73 -51.92 -53.29
N ILE A 64 -35.31 -50.71 -52.95
CA ILE A 64 -35.66 -50.04 -51.69
C ILE A 64 -36.59 -48.86 -51.99
N ASN A 65 -37.71 -48.78 -51.27
CA ASN A 65 -38.68 -47.69 -51.35
C ASN A 65 -38.09 -46.45 -50.69
N LEU A 66 -38.07 -45.32 -51.39
CA LEU A 66 -37.67 -44.06 -50.82
C LEU A 66 -38.92 -43.37 -50.24
N PRO A 67 -38.93 -42.99 -48.95
CA PRO A 67 -40.03 -42.22 -48.38
C PRO A 67 -40.17 -40.88 -49.13
N GLU A 68 -41.42 -40.43 -49.32
CA GLU A 68 -41.72 -39.19 -50.04
C GLU A 68 -40.91 -38.03 -49.46
N ALA A 69 -40.19 -37.32 -50.33
CA ALA A 69 -39.29 -36.25 -49.93
C ALA A 69 -40.10 -35.13 -49.26
N ALA A 70 -39.86 -34.90 -47.97
CA ALA A 70 -40.21 -33.63 -47.35
C ALA A 70 -39.57 -32.50 -48.18
N PRO A 71 -40.27 -31.36 -48.39
CA PRO A 71 -39.75 -30.26 -49.19
C PRO A 71 -38.34 -29.89 -48.72
N ALA A 72 -37.46 -29.64 -49.69
CA ALA A 72 -36.03 -29.40 -49.52
C ALA A 72 -35.71 -28.75 -48.17
N LYS A 73 -35.01 -29.50 -47.32
CA LYS A 73 -34.33 -28.91 -46.17
C LYS A 73 -33.41 -27.84 -46.73
N ASN A 74 -33.71 -26.59 -46.40
CA ASN A 74 -32.66 -25.58 -46.28
C ASN A 74 -31.50 -26.24 -45.53
N THR A 75 -30.32 -26.19 -46.14
CA THR A 75 -29.06 -26.65 -45.60
C THR A 75 -28.84 -25.94 -44.25
N ALA A 76 -29.29 -26.54 -43.15
CA ALA A 76 -28.74 -26.25 -41.84
C ALA A 76 -27.36 -26.90 -41.86
N GLY A 77 -26.33 -26.09 -42.07
CA GLY A 77 -24.95 -26.53 -41.99
C GLY A 77 -24.67 -27.13 -40.60
N SER A 78 -23.66 -28.00 -40.53
CA SER A 78 -22.82 -28.15 -39.34
C SER A 78 -22.39 -26.74 -38.93
N GLY A 79 -23.14 -26.13 -38.02
CA GLY A 79 -23.15 -24.69 -37.84
C GLY A 79 -22.89 -24.36 -36.40
N THR A 80 -21.70 -23.84 -36.14
CA THR A 80 -21.43 -23.10 -34.90
C THR A 80 -22.44 -21.95 -34.81
N LEU A 81 -23.32 -21.98 -33.82
CA LEU A 81 -24.18 -20.85 -33.49
C LEU A 81 -23.43 -19.97 -32.50
N GLU A 82 -22.93 -18.84 -32.96
CA GLU A 82 -22.24 -17.86 -32.13
C GLU A 82 -23.01 -16.54 -32.13
N ALA A 83 -23.50 -16.11 -30.97
CA ALA A 83 -24.12 -14.82 -30.75
C ALA A 83 -23.27 -14.00 -29.78
N LYS A 84 -22.80 -12.82 -30.21
CA LYS A 84 -22.00 -11.90 -29.38
C LYS A 84 -22.67 -10.53 -29.22
N PRO A 85 -23.79 -10.40 -28.46
CA PRO A 85 -24.38 -9.09 -28.20
C PRO A 85 -23.41 -8.20 -27.42
N GLU A 86 -23.16 -6.99 -27.94
CA GLU A 86 -22.41 -5.93 -27.27
C GLU A 86 -23.35 -4.74 -27.04
N THR A 87 -23.44 -4.28 -25.80
CA THR A 87 -24.22 -3.09 -25.42
C THR A 87 -23.29 -2.12 -24.72
N THR A 88 -23.22 -0.89 -25.23
CA THR A 88 -22.47 0.20 -24.61
C THR A 88 -23.42 1.29 -24.17
N THR A 89 -23.41 1.61 -22.88
CA THR A 89 -24.15 2.72 -22.29
C THR A 89 -23.19 3.80 -21.81
N ARG A 90 -23.66 5.05 -21.79
CA ARG A 90 -22.86 6.18 -21.34
C ARG A 90 -23.69 7.11 -20.47
N THR A 91 -23.10 7.55 -19.37
CA THR A 91 -23.70 8.49 -18.42
C THR A 91 -22.73 9.65 -18.22
N GLY A 92 -23.17 10.90 -18.39
CA GLY A 92 -22.30 12.09 -18.33
C GLY A 92 -21.69 12.51 -19.68
N ASP A 93 -20.79 13.50 -19.64
CA ASP A 93 -20.14 14.08 -20.81
C ASP A 93 -18.73 13.49 -21.07
N THR A 94 -18.01 14.00 -22.08
CA THR A 94 -16.72 13.42 -22.53
C THR A 94 -15.58 13.72 -21.56
N ALA A 95 -15.73 14.76 -20.74
CA ALA A 95 -14.75 15.15 -19.72
C ALA A 95 -15.08 14.50 -18.37
N ASN A 96 -16.37 14.26 -18.07
CA ASN A 96 -16.89 13.72 -16.84
C ASN A 96 -18.03 12.73 -17.14
N GLY A 97 -17.71 11.43 -17.23
CA GLY A 97 -18.72 10.42 -17.55
C GLY A 97 -18.23 8.98 -17.45
N THR A 98 -19.19 8.06 -17.33
CA THR A 98 -18.99 6.61 -17.29
C THR A 98 -19.44 5.98 -18.61
N VAL A 99 -18.62 5.10 -19.17
CA VAL A 99 -18.94 4.25 -20.32
C VAL A 99 -18.94 2.81 -19.84
N SER A 100 -20.08 2.13 -19.95
CA SER A 100 -20.26 0.74 -19.56
C SER A 100 -20.49 -0.10 -20.80
N THR A 101 -19.60 -1.03 -21.08
CA THR A 101 -19.72 -1.99 -22.19
C THR A 101 -19.98 -3.38 -21.61
N SER A 102 -21.09 -3.99 -22.00
CA SER A 102 -21.44 -5.37 -21.67
C SER A 102 -21.44 -6.20 -22.94
N LYS A 103 -20.65 -7.27 -22.95
CA LYS A 103 -20.64 -8.29 -23.99
C LYS A 103 -21.17 -9.58 -23.41
N THR A 104 -22.07 -10.21 -24.13
CA THR A 104 -22.45 -11.59 -23.87
C THR A 104 -22.02 -12.41 -25.07
N GLY A 105 -21.69 -13.68 -24.86
CA GLY A 105 -21.25 -14.58 -25.92
C GLY A 105 -21.88 -15.93 -25.69
N VAL A 106 -22.74 -16.39 -26.59
CA VAL A 106 -23.26 -17.75 -26.60
C VAL A 106 -22.64 -18.44 -27.79
N LYS A 107 -21.92 -19.54 -27.54
CA LYS A 107 -21.42 -20.43 -28.59
C LYS A 107 -22.00 -21.81 -28.37
N VAL A 108 -22.61 -22.38 -29.39
CA VAL A 108 -23.08 -23.77 -29.40
C VAL A 108 -22.51 -24.44 -30.65
N ASP A 109 -21.83 -25.56 -30.46
CA ASP A 109 -21.35 -26.44 -31.53
C ASP A 109 -21.60 -27.91 -31.15
N ASP A 110 -21.22 -28.83 -32.04
CA ASP A 110 -21.48 -30.25 -31.85
C ASP A 110 -20.73 -30.84 -30.61
N SER A 111 -19.67 -30.16 -30.15
CA SER A 111 -18.85 -30.56 -29.02
C SER A 111 -19.26 -29.94 -27.68
N GLY A 112 -20.24 -29.02 -27.68
CA GLY A 112 -20.68 -28.39 -26.44
C GLY A 112 -21.35 -27.02 -26.57
N ALA A 113 -21.59 -26.41 -25.41
CA ALA A 113 -22.16 -25.07 -25.30
C ALA A 113 -21.34 -24.23 -24.32
N THR A 114 -21.06 -22.98 -24.70
CA THR A 114 -20.38 -22.00 -23.86
C THR A 114 -21.21 -20.74 -23.76
N LEU A 115 -21.52 -20.31 -22.54
CA LEU A 115 -22.05 -19.00 -22.23
C LEU A 115 -20.93 -18.18 -21.61
N SER A 116 -20.70 -16.99 -22.14
CA SER A 116 -19.70 -16.04 -21.66
C SER A 116 -20.32 -14.67 -21.48
N GLY A 117 -19.84 -13.94 -20.48
CA GLY A 117 -20.20 -12.56 -20.23
C GLY A 117 -18.95 -11.79 -19.88
N SER A 118 -18.82 -10.59 -20.40
CA SER A 118 -17.84 -9.63 -19.91
C SER A 118 -18.49 -8.26 -19.79
N ARG A 119 -18.24 -7.58 -18.69
CA ARG A 119 -18.60 -6.19 -18.50
C ARG A 119 -17.33 -5.39 -18.28
N SER A 120 -17.24 -4.22 -18.87
CA SER A 120 -16.22 -3.23 -18.59
C SER A 120 -16.86 -1.88 -18.36
N ASP A 121 -16.65 -1.28 -17.20
CA ASP A 121 -17.04 0.08 -16.91
C ASP A 121 -15.79 0.96 -16.96
N LYS A 122 -15.91 2.17 -17.51
CA LYS A 122 -14.82 3.16 -17.62
C LYS A 122 -15.36 4.53 -17.25
N THR A 123 -14.95 5.05 -16.11
CA THR A 123 -15.33 6.34 -15.58
C THR A 123 -14.17 7.31 -15.75
N THR A 124 -14.40 8.43 -16.44
CA THR A 124 -13.45 9.53 -16.52
C THR A 124 -13.99 10.73 -15.74
N THR A 125 -13.14 11.33 -14.91
CA THR A 125 -13.40 12.58 -14.20
C THR A 125 -12.24 13.55 -14.43
N THR A 126 -12.54 14.77 -14.84
CA THR A 126 -11.57 15.84 -15.05
C THR A 126 -11.72 16.89 -13.96
N ASP A 127 -10.65 17.18 -13.24
CA ASP A 127 -10.63 18.19 -12.19
C ASP A 127 -10.52 19.62 -12.74
N SER A 128 -10.60 20.61 -11.86
CA SER A 128 -10.49 22.04 -12.20
C SER A 128 -9.11 22.44 -12.75
N ASN A 129 -8.09 21.60 -12.52
CA ASN A 129 -6.73 21.82 -13.00
C ASN A 129 -6.50 21.20 -14.38
N GLY A 130 -7.48 20.46 -14.93
CA GLY A 130 -7.40 19.80 -16.23
C GLY A 130 -6.83 18.38 -16.18
N THR A 131 -6.67 17.79 -15.00
CA THR A 131 -6.22 16.41 -14.80
C THR A 131 -7.42 15.47 -14.92
N ALA A 132 -7.37 14.57 -15.90
CA ALA A 132 -8.37 13.54 -16.13
C ALA A 132 -7.94 12.23 -15.45
N SER A 133 -8.65 11.84 -14.38
CA SER A 133 -8.61 10.50 -13.80
C SER A 133 -9.59 9.60 -14.54
N THR A 134 -9.18 8.38 -14.88
CA THR A 134 -9.98 7.39 -15.58
C THR A 134 -9.89 6.06 -14.86
N THR A 135 -10.90 5.68 -14.10
CA THR A 135 -11.01 4.37 -13.48
C THR A 135 -11.78 3.43 -14.38
N GLY A 136 -11.41 2.16 -14.44
CA GLY A 136 -12.10 1.16 -15.21
C GLY A 136 -12.16 -0.14 -14.46
N THR A 137 -13.32 -0.76 -14.41
CA THR A 137 -13.51 -2.09 -13.83
C THR A 137 -13.92 -3.03 -14.94
N SER A 138 -13.51 -4.28 -14.85
CA SER A 138 -13.91 -5.33 -15.77
C SER A 138 -14.21 -6.59 -14.99
N ALA A 139 -15.24 -7.28 -15.42
CA ALA A 139 -15.62 -8.60 -14.91
C ALA A 139 -15.89 -9.47 -16.11
N ASN A 140 -15.31 -10.65 -16.16
CA ASN A 140 -15.62 -11.66 -17.16
C ASN A 140 -15.91 -13.00 -16.49
N GLY A 141 -16.75 -13.79 -17.15
CA GLY A 141 -17.11 -15.11 -16.69
C GLY A 141 -17.52 -15.96 -17.87
N SER A 142 -17.21 -17.25 -17.78
CA SER A 142 -17.71 -18.22 -18.74
C SER A 142 -18.13 -19.51 -18.05
N ILE A 143 -19.15 -20.12 -18.61
CA ILE A 143 -19.68 -21.42 -18.25
C ILE A 143 -19.66 -22.26 -19.52
N GLY A 144 -18.91 -23.35 -19.51
CA GLY A 144 -18.79 -24.28 -20.63
C GLY A 144 -19.33 -25.66 -20.27
N PHE A 145 -19.95 -26.32 -21.23
CA PHE A 145 -20.30 -27.73 -21.19
C PHE A 145 -19.66 -28.41 -22.40
N ASP A 146 -18.88 -29.47 -22.15
CA ASP A 146 -18.24 -30.31 -23.18
C ASP A 146 -19.02 -31.62 -23.26
N SER A 147 -19.70 -31.86 -24.38
CA SER A 147 -20.57 -33.02 -24.59
C SER A 147 -19.78 -34.31 -24.81
N GLU A 148 -18.54 -34.22 -25.29
CA GLU A 148 -17.66 -35.37 -25.55
C GLU A 148 -17.02 -35.88 -24.26
N LYS A 149 -16.68 -34.96 -23.33
CA LYS A 149 -16.06 -35.29 -22.04
C LYS A 149 -17.05 -35.38 -20.88
N GLY A 150 -18.28 -34.91 -21.07
CA GLY A 150 -19.30 -34.85 -20.02
C GLY A 150 -18.96 -33.89 -18.88
N THR A 151 -18.14 -32.86 -19.14
CA THR A 151 -17.63 -31.95 -18.11
C THR A 151 -18.26 -30.57 -18.21
N VAL A 152 -18.53 -29.94 -17.06
CA VAL A 152 -18.92 -28.53 -16.94
C VAL A 152 -17.72 -27.74 -16.41
N SER A 153 -17.35 -26.64 -17.07
CA SER A 153 -16.32 -25.71 -16.65
C SER A 153 -16.93 -24.36 -16.29
N ILE A 154 -16.46 -23.77 -15.19
CA ILE A 154 -16.84 -22.42 -14.77
C ILE A 154 -15.54 -21.65 -14.56
N SER A 155 -15.39 -20.52 -15.23
CA SER A 155 -14.26 -19.61 -15.03
C SER A 155 -14.76 -18.18 -14.83
N GLY A 156 -14.06 -17.44 -13.99
CA GLY A 156 -14.37 -16.04 -13.68
C GLY A 156 -13.09 -15.27 -13.45
N GLY A 157 -13.03 -14.07 -14.00
CA GLY A 157 -11.93 -13.14 -13.85
C GLY A 157 -12.46 -11.73 -13.67
N GLY A 158 -11.70 -10.91 -12.97
CA GLY A 158 -11.94 -9.48 -12.84
C GLY A 158 -10.69 -8.73 -13.27
N GLY A 159 -10.81 -7.44 -13.51
CA GLY A 159 -9.65 -6.61 -13.69
C GLY A 159 -10.00 -5.16 -13.43
N PHE A 160 -9.07 -4.40 -12.90
CA PHE A 160 -9.25 -2.96 -12.70
C PHE A 160 -8.16 -2.24 -13.47
N SER A 161 -8.49 -1.11 -14.07
CA SER A 161 -7.53 -0.25 -14.74
C SER A 161 -7.72 1.19 -14.30
N GLN A 162 -6.65 1.88 -13.90
CA GLN A 162 -6.72 3.29 -13.54
C GLN A 162 -5.74 4.09 -14.38
N GLY A 163 -6.24 4.88 -15.32
CA GLY A 163 -5.47 5.82 -16.10
C GLY A 163 -5.58 7.23 -15.53
N LEU A 164 -4.49 7.83 -15.12
CA LEU A 164 -4.42 9.28 -14.91
C LEU A 164 -3.81 9.96 -16.13
N LYS A 165 -4.30 11.16 -16.44
CA LYS A 165 -3.68 12.09 -17.38
C LYS A 165 -3.69 13.48 -16.77
N ASN A 166 -2.52 14.03 -16.46
CA ASN A 166 -2.45 15.40 -15.99
C ASN A 166 -2.66 16.42 -17.12
N ALA A 167 -2.90 17.67 -16.75
CA ALA A 167 -3.14 18.77 -17.69
C ALA A 167 -1.98 19.05 -18.67
N LYS A 168 -0.77 18.59 -18.34
CA LYS A 168 0.43 18.70 -19.19
C LYS A 168 0.55 17.53 -20.20
N GLY A 169 -0.41 16.61 -20.20
CA GLY A 169 -0.51 15.49 -21.15
C GLY A 169 0.19 14.21 -20.71
N TYR A 170 0.91 14.22 -19.57
CA TYR A 170 1.53 13.01 -19.02
C TYR A 170 0.45 12.10 -18.45
N GLY A 171 0.49 10.83 -18.84
CA GLY A 171 -0.45 9.84 -18.35
C GLY A 171 0.22 8.57 -17.87
N VAL A 172 -0.35 7.99 -16.82
CA VAL A 172 0.04 6.69 -16.27
C VAL A 172 -1.23 5.87 -16.18
N SER A 173 -1.22 4.69 -16.76
CA SER A 173 -2.27 3.70 -16.60
C SER A 173 -1.78 2.55 -15.73
N PHE A 174 -2.62 2.13 -14.82
CA PHE A 174 -2.49 0.94 -14.02
C PHE A 174 -3.50 -0.07 -14.52
N GLY A 175 -3.15 -1.34 -14.46
CA GLY A 175 -4.03 -2.47 -14.75
C GLY A 175 -3.73 -3.57 -13.74
N ILE A 176 -4.74 -4.26 -13.25
CA ILE A 176 -4.59 -5.56 -12.58
C ILE A 176 -5.45 -6.52 -13.39
N ASP A 177 -4.85 -7.54 -13.99
CA ASP A 177 -5.56 -8.70 -14.54
C ASP A 177 -5.65 -9.76 -13.43
N ALA A 178 -6.86 -10.18 -13.03
CA ALA A 178 -7.06 -11.07 -11.87
C ALA A 178 -6.54 -12.49 -12.06
N GLN A 179 -5.89 -12.82 -13.18
CA GLN A 179 -5.30 -14.15 -13.39
C GLN A 179 -3.94 -14.35 -12.70
N THR A 180 -3.28 -13.30 -12.20
CA THR A 180 -1.91 -13.42 -11.67
C THR A 180 -1.68 -12.54 -10.45
N THR A 181 -2.23 -12.94 -9.30
CA THR A 181 -1.81 -12.42 -7.99
C THR A 181 -1.25 -13.57 -7.14
N VAL A 182 0.08 -13.74 -7.18
CA VAL A 182 0.77 -14.68 -6.29
C VAL A 182 1.04 -13.96 -4.96
N THR A 183 0.25 -14.27 -3.93
CA THR A 183 0.62 -13.97 -2.54
C THR A 183 1.73 -14.93 -2.13
N SER A 184 2.99 -14.49 -2.17
CA SER A 184 4.15 -15.27 -1.71
C SER A 184 4.71 -14.66 -0.42
N GLY A 185 5.32 -15.49 0.43
CA GLY A 185 6.02 -15.01 1.62
C GLY A 185 5.13 -14.44 2.72
N LYS A 186 3.87 -14.90 2.86
CA LYS A 186 3.00 -14.50 3.98
C LYS A 186 3.65 -14.86 5.32
N LYS A 187 3.84 -13.87 6.20
CA LYS A 187 4.43 -14.01 7.54
C LYS A 187 3.58 -13.25 8.54
N THR A 188 3.40 -13.76 9.74
CA THR A 188 2.71 -13.05 10.83
C THR A 188 3.60 -13.04 12.06
N GLU A 189 4.01 -11.86 12.51
CA GLU A 189 4.87 -11.66 13.68
C GLU A 189 4.43 -10.39 14.42
N HIS A 190 4.51 -10.41 15.76
CA HIS A 190 4.18 -9.26 16.61
C HIS A 190 2.83 -8.59 16.31
N GLY A 191 1.81 -9.37 15.91
CA GLY A 191 0.48 -8.88 15.56
C GLY A 191 0.37 -8.22 14.18
N VAL A 192 1.39 -8.34 13.34
CA VAL A 192 1.45 -7.80 11.97
C VAL A 192 1.55 -8.94 10.96
N THR A 193 0.73 -8.91 9.93
CA THR A 193 0.84 -9.84 8.80
C THR A 193 1.46 -9.13 7.60
N THR A 194 2.57 -9.66 7.09
CA THR A 194 3.26 -9.20 5.89
C THR A 194 3.15 -10.20 4.75
N TYR A 195 3.09 -9.75 3.50
CA TYR A 195 3.12 -10.60 2.31
C TYR A 195 3.58 -9.81 1.08
N ARG A 196 4.11 -10.52 0.08
CA ARG A 196 4.43 -9.93 -1.22
C ARG A 196 3.32 -10.24 -2.21
N SER A 197 2.86 -9.21 -2.91
CA SER A 197 1.92 -9.31 -4.01
C SER A 197 2.58 -8.88 -5.31
N SER A 198 2.19 -9.50 -6.41
CA SER A 198 2.65 -9.15 -7.77
C SER A 198 1.44 -8.85 -8.64
N ALA A 199 1.55 -7.84 -9.49
CA ALA A 199 0.52 -7.43 -10.43
C ALA A 199 1.14 -7.07 -11.80
N ASP A 200 0.44 -7.42 -12.88
CA ASP A 200 0.83 -7.03 -14.24
C ASP A 200 0.45 -5.55 -14.49
N LEU A 201 1.41 -4.66 -14.31
CA LEU A 201 1.32 -3.23 -14.55
C LEU A 201 1.43 -2.94 -16.06
N SER A 202 0.51 -2.12 -16.60
CA SER A 202 0.54 -1.69 -18.00
C SER A 202 0.49 -0.16 -18.10
N VAL A 203 1.65 0.49 -18.29
CA VAL A 203 1.74 1.95 -18.41
C VAL A 203 1.64 2.38 -19.87
N THR A 204 0.80 3.38 -20.15
CA THR A 204 0.77 4.07 -21.45
C THR A 204 1.31 5.48 -21.28
N LEU A 205 2.53 5.74 -21.75
CA LEU A 205 3.08 7.10 -21.82
C LEU A 205 2.50 7.85 -23.02
N ASN A 206 1.67 8.84 -22.75
CA ASN A 206 1.30 9.82 -23.77
C ASN A 206 2.26 11.01 -23.68
N ALA A 207 3.41 10.96 -24.36
CA ALA A 207 4.25 12.15 -24.48
C ALA A 207 3.53 13.20 -25.35
N GLY A 208 3.06 14.27 -24.71
CA GLY A 208 2.46 15.42 -25.38
C GLY A 208 3.49 16.27 -26.11
N VAL A 209 4.08 15.76 -27.19
CA VAL A 209 4.83 16.59 -28.15
C VAL A 209 4.31 16.28 -29.55
N LYS A 210 3.58 17.24 -30.14
CA LYS A 210 3.38 17.28 -31.60
C LYS A 210 4.72 17.62 -32.25
N SER A 211 5.63 16.65 -32.30
CA SER A 211 6.79 16.72 -33.20
C SER A 211 6.26 16.53 -34.62
N LYS A 212 6.39 17.56 -35.46
CA LYS A 212 6.04 17.49 -36.89
C LYS A 212 7.07 16.70 -37.73
N GLN A 213 7.99 15.97 -37.10
CA GLN A 213 8.94 15.13 -37.82
C GLN A 213 9.14 13.78 -37.11
N ALA A 214 9.05 12.74 -37.93
CA ALA A 214 9.21 11.32 -37.63
C ALA A 214 8.11 10.69 -36.77
N GLY A 215 7.42 9.70 -37.35
CA GLY A 215 6.48 8.85 -36.63
C GLY A 215 7.19 8.16 -35.48
N LEU A 216 6.82 8.52 -34.25
CA LEU A 216 7.20 7.82 -33.04
C LEU A 216 5.96 7.05 -32.58
N GLU A 217 6.08 5.73 -32.56
CA GLU A 217 5.07 4.86 -31.97
C GLU A 217 4.86 5.24 -30.49
N VAL A 218 3.60 5.44 -30.13
CA VAL A 218 3.16 5.56 -28.74
C VAL A 218 3.42 4.20 -28.08
N GLY A 219 4.50 4.09 -27.32
CA GLY A 219 4.88 2.86 -26.63
C GLY A 219 3.81 2.47 -25.61
N ARG A 220 3.02 1.45 -25.95
CA ARG A 220 2.20 0.70 -25.01
C ARG A 220 3.03 -0.48 -24.54
N THR A 221 3.55 -0.43 -23.31
CA THR A 221 4.26 -1.58 -22.74
C THR A 221 3.25 -2.40 -21.95
N GLU A 222 2.63 -3.38 -22.61
CA GLU A 222 1.75 -4.37 -21.96
C GLU A 222 2.61 -5.43 -21.24
N GLY A 223 2.25 -5.79 -20.00
CA GLY A 223 2.74 -7.02 -19.34
C GLY A 223 3.94 -6.88 -18.39
N ILE A 224 4.14 -5.72 -17.75
CA ILE A 224 5.22 -5.57 -16.78
C ILE A 224 4.78 -6.05 -15.39
N LYS A 225 5.37 -7.12 -14.88
CA LYS A 225 5.15 -7.56 -13.49
C LYS A 225 5.81 -6.60 -12.51
N GLY A 226 5.00 -5.80 -11.81
CA GLY A 226 5.41 -5.08 -10.61
C GLY A 226 5.15 -5.92 -9.36
N SER A 227 5.94 -5.72 -8.30
CA SER A 227 5.68 -6.36 -7.00
C SER A 227 5.77 -5.36 -5.87
N PHE A 228 4.92 -5.53 -4.87
CA PHE A 228 4.88 -4.68 -3.69
C PHE A 228 4.77 -5.55 -2.43
N GLU A 229 5.29 -5.03 -1.32
CA GLU A 229 5.16 -5.64 0.00
C GLU A 229 4.00 -4.98 0.73
N VAL A 230 3.13 -5.78 1.33
CA VAL A 230 2.00 -5.31 2.13
C VAL A 230 2.21 -5.74 3.57
N ALA A 231 1.98 -4.83 4.51
CA ALA A 231 1.92 -5.08 5.95
C ALA A 231 0.59 -4.54 6.50
N MET A 232 -0.11 -5.30 7.34
CA MET A 232 -1.34 -4.82 8.00
C MET A 232 -1.58 -5.55 9.33
N PRO A 233 -2.47 -5.05 10.21
CA PRO A 233 -2.72 -5.69 11.50
C PRO A 233 -3.26 -7.10 11.28
N GLU A 234 -2.81 -8.07 12.07
CA GLU A 234 -3.22 -9.48 11.93
C GLU A 234 -4.75 -9.64 11.94
N GLN A 235 -5.43 -8.87 12.80
CA GLN A 235 -6.89 -8.90 12.92
C GLN A 235 -7.61 -8.41 11.66
N ILE A 236 -6.98 -7.50 10.92
CA ILE A 236 -7.48 -6.94 9.66
C ILE A 236 -7.15 -7.89 8.51
N ALA A 237 -5.92 -8.43 8.48
CA ALA A 237 -5.49 -9.42 7.51
C ALA A 237 -6.40 -10.66 7.51
N ALA A 238 -6.83 -11.10 8.69
CA ALA A 238 -7.71 -12.26 8.83
C ALA A 238 -9.10 -12.09 8.17
N LYS A 239 -9.54 -10.85 7.94
CA LYS A 239 -10.87 -10.51 7.39
C LYS A 239 -10.81 -9.91 5.98
N THR A 240 -9.61 -9.73 5.44
CA THR A 240 -9.39 -9.05 4.16
C THR A 240 -9.03 -10.08 3.10
N ASP A 241 -9.63 -9.98 1.91
CA ASP A 241 -9.11 -10.70 0.76
C ASP A 241 -7.81 -10.02 0.30
N LEU A 242 -6.67 -10.64 0.65
CA LEU A 242 -5.34 -10.04 0.42
C LEU A 242 -5.04 -9.74 -1.05
N LYS A 243 -5.77 -10.35 -1.99
CA LYS A 243 -5.64 -10.13 -3.43
C LYS A 243 -6.26 -8.81 -3.88
N THR A 244 -7.17 -8.23 -3.10
CA THR A 244 -7.85 -6.99 -3.47
C THR A 244 -7.04 -5.75 -3.10
N VAL A 245 -6.03 -5.90 -2.24
CA VAL A 245 -5.24 -4.78 -1.71
C VAL A 245 -4.29 -4.25 -2.77
N ASN A 246 -4.42 -2.96 -3.10
CA ASN A 246 -3.72 -2.30 -4.19
C ASN A 246 -3.14 -0.93 -3.75
N PRO A 247 -1.82 -0.69 -3.89
CA PRO A 247 -1.23 0.61 -3.54
C PRO A 247 -1.68 1.79 -4.40
N PHE A 248 -2.25 1.51 -5.58
CA PHE A 248 -2.72 2.54 -6.52
C PHE A 248 -4.23 2.82 -6.35
N ASP A 249 -4.94 1.98 -5.61
CA ASP A 249 -6.34 2.15 -5.24
C ASP A 249 -6.47 2.12 -3.71
N PRO A 250 -6.33 3.27 -3.04
CA PRO A 250 -6.31 3.30 -1.59
C PRO A 250 -7.66 2.95 -0.96
N ASP A 251 -8.76 2.92 -1.71
CA ASP A 251 -10.07 2.47 -1.21
C ASP A 251 -10.12 0.94 -1.06
N SER A 252 -9.23 0.23 -1.76
CA SER A 252 -9.02 -1.21 -1.58
C SER A 252 -8.21 -1.57 -0.33
N MET A 253 -7.58 -0.58 0.33
CA MET A 253 -6.72 -0.76 1.50
C MET A 253 -7.52 -0.57 2.79
N PRO A 254 -7.63 -1.59 3.66
CA PRO A 254 -8.14 -1.40 5.02
C PRO A 254 -7.25 -0.43 5.81
N THR A 255 -7.85 0.33 6.74
CA THR A 255 -7.10 1.21 7.65
C THR A 255 -6.06 0.41 8.46
N GLY A 256 -4.86 0.97 8.58
CA GLY A 256 -3.67 0.32 9.15
C GLY A 256 -2.84 -0.48 8.14
N THR A 257 -3.26 -0.55 6.87
CA THR A 257 -2.46 -1.18 5.80
C THR A 257 -1.34 -0.27 5.36
N VAL A 258 -0.15 -0.84 5.21
CA VAL A 258 1.06 -0.22 4.67
C VAL A 258 1.50 -1.01 3.46
N ILE A 259 1.84 -0.31 2.39
CA ILE A 259 2.35 -0.91 1.15
C ILE A 259 3.66 -0.24 0.79
N LYS A 260 4.69 -1.06 0.55
CA LYS A 260 6.02 -0.62 0.11
C LYS A 260 6.24 -1.02 -1.34
N LEU A 261 6.73 -0.08 -2.13
CA LEU A 261 7.15 -0.26 -3.51
C LEU A 261 8.64 0.06 -3.59
N ASP A 262 9.45 -0.94 -3.93
CA ASP A 262 10.89 -0.81 -4.10
C ASP A 262 11.24 -0.54 -5.57
N GLY A 263 11.89 0.60 -5.84
CA GLY A 263 12.28 1.04 -7.17
C GLY A 263 13.13 0.05 -7.96
N SER A 264 13.88 -0.83 -7.27
CA SER A 264 14.67 -1.90 -7.89
C SER A 264 13.81 -2.86 -8.73
N GLN A 265 12.55 -3.05 -8.34
CA GLN A 265 11.60 -3.95 -9.02
C GLN A 265 11.00 -3.34 -10.28
N TYR A 266 11.29 -2.06 -10.57
CA TYR A 266 10.65 -1.29 -11.64
C TYR A 266 11.63 -0.75 -12.69
N SER A 267 12.86 -1.29 -12.72
CA SER A 267 13.97 -0.87 -13.60
C SER A 267 13.69 -0.96 -15.11
N GLY A 268 12.83 -1.90 -15.53
CA GLY A 268 12.41 -2.13 -16.92
C GLY A 268 11.07 -1.48 -17.30
N THR A 269 10.62 -0.50 -16.53
CA THR A 269 9.24 -0.02 -16.56
C THR A 269 9.19 1.51 -16.60
N GLU A 270 8.06 2.07 -16.99
CA GLU A 270 7.91 3.54 -16.97
C GLU A 270 7.85 4.13 -15.55
N PHE A 271 7.62 3.30 -14.52
CA PHE A 271 7.79 3.71 -13.11
C PHE A 271 9.23 4.06 -12.76
N LYS A 272 10.21 3.67 -13.60
CA LYS A 272 11.58 4.14 -13.47
C LYS A 272 11.64 5.68 -13.41
N ALA A 273 10.78 6.40 -14.13
CA ALA A 273 10.72 7.86 -14.05
C ALA A 273 10.29 8.35 -12.66
N THR A 274 9.27 7.71 -12.08
CA THR A 274 8.77 7.95 -10.71
C THR A 274 9.89 7.78 -9.68
N PHE A 275 10.56 6.62 -9.68
CA PHE A 275 11.64 6.34 -8.72
C PHE A 275 12.89 7.19 -8.95
N ARG A 276 13.19 7.57 -10.21
CA ARG A 276 14.24 8.57 -10.51
C ARG A 276 13.92 9.92 -9.91
N HIS A 277 12.65 10.33 -9.93
CA HIS A 277 12.24 11.59 -9.34
C HIS A 277 12.34 11.54 -7.81
N ILE A 278 11.84 10.47 -7.18
CA ILE A 278 11.99 10.23 -5.73
C ILE A 278 13.47 10.24 -5.33
N ALA A 279 14.34 9.56 -6.10
CA ALA A 279 15.78 9.57 -5.87
C ALA A 279 16.35 11.00 -5.92
N THR A 280 15.95 11.79 -6.92
CA THR A 280 16.39 13.18 -7.07
C THR A 280 15.95 14.04 -5.89
N GLU A 281 14.68 13.99 -5.49
CA GLU A 281 14.14 14.75 -4.35
C GLU A 281 14.76 14.32 -3.01
N SER A 282 15.13 13.05 -2.90
CA SER A 282 15.69 12.43 -1.70
C SER A 282 17.22 12.46 -1.66
N LYS A 283 17.86 13.08 -2.66
CA LYS A 283 19.33 13.19 -2.83
C LYS A 283 20.06 11.84 -2.92
N ILE A 284 19.42 10.87 -3.57
CA ILE A 284 19.95 9.54 -3.85
C ILE A 284 20.50 9.54 -5.28
N THR A 285 21.63 8.86 -5.50
CA THR A 285 22.31 8.81 -6.80
C THR A 285 21.66 7.85 -7.79
N ASP A 286 21.05 6.77 -7.30
CA ASP A 286 20.41 5.73 -8.10
C ASP A 286 18.94 5.55 -7.73
N TYR A 287 18.09 5.33 -8.74
CA TYR A 287 16.65 5.11 -8.56
C TYR A 287 16.34 3.74 -7.93
N GLU A 288 17.25 2.76 -8.04
CA GLU A 288 17.09 1.45 -7.40
C GLU A 288 17.20 1.53 -5.88
N GLY A 289 17.85 2.58 -5.37
CA GLY A 289 17.88 2.90 -3.95
C GLY A 289 16.71 3.76 -3.48
N ALA A 290 15.69 4.01 -4.32
CA ALA A 290 14.51 4.77 -3.93
C ALA A 290 13.30 3.86 -3.74
N SER A 291 12.57 4.10 -2.67
CA SER A 291 11.32 3.41 -2.36
C SER A 291 10.17 4.39 -2.13
N LEU A 292 8.97 3.84 -2.21
CA LEU A 292 7.71 4.51 -1.97
C LEU A 292 6.91 3.71 -0.93
N LEU A 293 6.42 4.39 0.10
CA LEU A 293 5.56 3.83 1.14
C LEU A 293 4.19 4.51 1.12
N VAL A 294 3.12 3.73 1.06
CA VAL A 294 1.72 4.19 1.14
C VAL A 294 1.06 3.58 2.37
N GLU A 295 0.57 4.41 3.28
CA GLU A 295 -0.06 4.01 4.54
C GLU A 295 -1.52 4.49 4.58
N LYS A 296 -2.47 3.59 4.84
CA LYS A 296 -3.89 3.95 5.06
C LYS A 296 -4.11 4.30 6.52
N ILE A 297 -3.93 5.57 6.87
CA ILE A 297 -4.01 6.09 8.25
C ILE A 297 -5.45 6.36 8.74
N GLY A 298 -6.42 6.44 7.82
CA GLY A 298 -7.84 6.59 8.16
C GLY A 298 -8.74 6.05 7.05
N THR A 299 -10.06 6.15 7.21
CA THR A 299 -11.04 5.70 6.19
C THR A 299 -10.81 6.39 4.85
N ASP A 300 -10.63 7.71 4.89
CA ASP A 300 -10.43 8.57 3.72
C ASP A 300 -9.08 9.27 3.74
N GLN A 301 -8.09 8.72 4.45
CA GLN A 301 -6.80 9.39 4.63
C GLN A 301 -5.65 8.41 4.38
N VAL A 302 -4.74 8.83 3.51
CA VAL A 302 -3.50 8.11 3.22
C VAL A 302 -2.31 9.01 3.48
N ARG A 303 -1.28 8.44 4.09
CA ARG A 303 0.04 9.06 4.16
C ARG A 303 0.93 8.41 3.13
N VAL A 304 1.70 9.20 2.43
CA VAL A 304 2.66 8.71 1.46
C VAL A 304 4.04 9.24 1.80
N THR A 305 5.04 8.38 1.75
CA THR A 305 6.44 8.71 2.04
C THR A 305 7.35 8.17 0.96
N GLY A 306 8.17 9.03 0.36
CA GLY A 306 9.21 8.66 -0.61
C GLY A 306 10.60 8.96 -0.06
N GLY A 307 11.56 8.08 -0.32
CA GLY A 307 12.92 8.23 0.20
C GLY A 307 13.83 7.05 -0.11
N PRO A 308 15.01 6.99 0.53
CA PRO A 308 15.92 5.85 0.38
C PRO A 308 15.26 4.55 0.78
N THR A 309 15.46 3.50 -0.01
CA THR A 309 14.94 2.15 0.24
C THR A 309 15.34 1.69 1.62
N GLU A 310 16.61 1.86 1.99
CA GLU A 310 17.08 1.49 3.31
C GLU A 310 16.24 2.21 4.36
N ALA A 311 16.08 3.54 4.29
CA ALA A 311 15.32 4.32 5.26
C ALA A 311 13.84 3.86 5.40
N ILE A 312 13.21 3.47 4.29
CA ILE A 312 11.82 2.99 4.25
C ILE A 312 11.69 1.55 4.77
N GLU A 313 12.66 0.67 4.50
CA GLU A 313 12.63 -0.73 4.96
C GLU A 313 12.56 -0.84 6.49
N ALA A 314 13.17 0.10 7.21
CA ALA A 314 13.11 0.13 8.67
C ALA A 314 11.73 0.46 9.24
N TYR A 315 10.84 1.02 8.42
CA TYR A 315 9.46 1.20 8.81
C TYR A 315 8.73 -0.14 8.66
N ASN A 316 8.56 -0.84 9.78
CA ASN A 316 7.72 -2.04 9.88
C ASN A 316 6.34 -1.73 10.47
N GLY A 317 5.99 -0.44 10.52
CA GLY A 317 4.89 0.10 11.31
C GLY A 317 3.54 -0.41 10.85
N VAL A 318 2.87 -1.13 11.73
CA VAL A 318 1.43 -1.35 11.72
C VAL A 318 0.99 -1.10 13.16
N GLY A 319 0.40 0.06 13.43
CA GLY A 319 0.08 0.53 14.78
C GLY A 319 -0.14 2.05 14.82
N VAL A 320 -0.86 2.54 15.82
CA VAL A 320 -1.51 3.87 15.81
C VAL A 320 -0.56 5.06 16.05
N ASP A 321 0.67 4.83 16.52
CA ASP A 321 1.61 5.88 16.95
C ASP A 321 3.00 5.82 16.28
N PHE A 322 3.19 4.98 15.25
CA PHE A 322 4.51 4.75 14.66
C PHE A 322 4.75 5.66 13.44
N SER A 323 5.72 6.59 13.55
CA SER A 323 6.14 7.45 12.45
C SER A 323 7.44 6.97 11.80
N VAL A 324 7.63 7.26 10.51
CA VAL A 324 8.91 6.99 9.81
C VAL A 324 10.08 7.70 10.49
N ALA A 325 9.85 8.90 11.05
CA ALA A 325 10.87 9.61 11.83
C ALA A 325 11.33 8.82 13.07
N SER A 326 10.39 8.22 13.82
CA SER A 326 10.70 7.37 14.97
C SER A 326 11.42 6.08 14.55
N ALA A 327 11.02 5.48 13.42
CA ALA A 327 11.68 4.29 12.87
C ALA A 327 13.15 4.55 12.51
N MET A 328 13.43 5.73 11.93
CA MET A 328 14.78 6.15 11.56
C MET A 328 15.70 6.37 12.77
N LEU A 329 15.18 6.87 13.90
CA LEU A 329 15.95 7.06 15.13
C LEU A 329 16.43 5.74 15.74
N GLY A 330 15.62 4.69 15.68
CA GLY A 330 15.95 3.37 16.24
C GLY A 330 17.05 2.60 15.49
N ARG A 331 17.58 3.14 14.40
CA ARG A 331 18.60 2.49 13.56
C ARG A 331 20.02 2.94 13.89
N ASN A 332 20.93 1.97 13.96
CA ASN A 332 22.37 2.19 14.15
C ASN A 332 23.22 1.79 12.92
N ASP A 333 22.61 1.46 11.79
CA ASP A 333 23.28 0.98 10.59
C ASP A 333 23.36 2.04 9.48
N LYS A 334 24.59 2.30 8.98
CA LYS A 334 25.07 2.89 7.70
C LYS A 334 24.25 3.98 6.96
N LEU A 335 23.20 4.53 7.55
CA LEU A 335 22.47 5.68 7.02
C LEU A 335 23.09 6.94 7.61
N ASP A 336 24.29 7.25 7.14
CA ASP A 336 25.03 8.46 7.49
C ASP A 336 24.15 9.71 7.23
N PHE A 337 23.36 9.66 6.16
CA PHE A 337 22.38 10.68 5.80
C PHE A 337 21.21 10.09 5.01
N ALA A 338 19.99 10.50 5.34
CA ALA A 338 18.80 10.18 4.54
C ALA A 338 17.83 11.35 4.52
N THR A 339 17.20 11.59 3.36
CA THR A 339 16.12 12.56 3.21
C THR A 339 14.88 11.84 2.69
N LEU A 340 13.77 11.93 3.41
CA LEU A 340 12.46 11.50 2.94
C LEU A 340 11.54 12.69 2.77
N LYS A 341 10.57 12.54 1.88
CA LYS A 341 9.43 13.43 1.73
C LYS A 341 8.19 12.69 2.18
N THR A 342 7.32 13.37 2.93
CA THR A 342 6.02 12.82 3.32
C THR A 342 4.89 13.82 3.08
N ALA A 343 3.69 13.34 2.78
CA ALA A 343 2.46 14.11 2.75
C ALA A 343 1.25 13.23 3.08
N GLU A 344 0.19 13.83 3.55
CA GLU A 344 -1.09 13.19 3.79
C GLU A 344 -2.14 13.69 2.80
N PHE A 345 -2.96 12.78 2.30
CA PHE A 345 -3.97 13.05 1.28
C PHE A 345 -5.34 12.65 1.82
N ASN A 346 -6.26 13.61 1.77
CA ASN A 346 -7.67 13.38 2.07
C ASN A 346 -8.37 12.88 0.80
N LEU A 347 -8.60 11.58 0.77
CA LEU A 347 -9.26 10.91 -0.33
C LEU A 347 -10.69 11.37 -0.50
N SER A 348 -11.44 11.75 0.55
CA SER A 348 -12.83 12.22 0.37
C SER A 348 -12.95 13.43 -0.57
N SER A 349 -11.88 14.23 -0.70
CA SER A 349 -11.77 15.36 -1.62
C SER A 349 -11.35 14.93 -3.02
N ALA A 350 -11.92 15.56 -4.06
CA ALA A 350 -11.46 15.38 -5.44
C ALA A 350 -9.99 15.82 -5.60
N ASP A 351 -9.61 16.94 -4.98
CA ASP A 351 -8.25 17.49 -5.05
C ASP A 351 -7.24 16.58 -4.34
N GLY A 352 -7.62 16.01 -3.19
CA GLY A 352 -6.77 15.07 -2.46
C GLY A 352 -6.57 13.75 -3.22
N ARG A 353 -7.63 13.22 -3.84
CA ARG A 353 -7.53 12.08 -4.77
C ARG A 353 -6.63 12.38 -5.97
N ALA A 354 -6.76 13.56 -6.58
CA ALA A 354 -5.93 13.96 -7.70
C ALA A 354 -4.45 14.07 -7.31
N ALA A 355 -4.16 14.71 -6.18
CA ALA A 355 -2.81 14.87 -5.66
C ALA A 355 -2.16 13.54 -5.26
N PHE A 356 -2.90 12.63 -4.62
CA PHE A 356 -2.41 11.27 -4.33
C PHE A 356 -2.03 10.53 -5.62
N ASN A 357 -2.94 10.55 -6.61
CA ASN A 357 -2.72 9.86 -7.86
C ASN A 357 -1.55 10.46 -8.67
N ASP A 358 -1.41 11.79 -8.70
CA ASP A 358 -0.28 12.47 -9.34
C ASP A 358 1.04 12.08 -8.67
N TYR A 359 1.07 12.04 -7.33
CA TYR A 359 2.24 11.63 -6.58
C TYR A 359 2.65 10.19 -6.89
N VAL A 360 1.72 9.24 -6.81
CA VAL A 360 2.04 7.83 -7.03
C VAL A 360 2.43 7.57 -8.50
N ALA A 361 1.93 8.36 -9.45
CA ALA A 361 2.30 8.28 -10.85
C ALA A 361 3.67 8.91 -11.16
N THR A 362 3.99 10.07 -10.57
CA THR A 362 5.15 10.90 -10.97
C THR A 362 6.31 10.87 -9.98
N GLY A 363 6.04 10.51 -8.73
CA GLY A 363 6.96 10.58 -7.61
C GLY A 363 7.14 12.00 -7.05
N THR A 364 6.43 13.00 -7.59
CA THR A 364 6.59 14.41 -7.21
C THR A 364 5.73 14.75 -6.00
N MET A 365 6.36 14.93 -4.82
CA MET A 365 5.63 15.30 -3.61
C MET A 365 5.07 16.72 -3.71
N PRO A 366 3.85 16.99 -3.23
CA PRO A 366 3.38 18.36 -3.06
C PRO A 366 4.39 19.19 -2.26
N ALA A 367 4.61 20.43 -2.68
CA ALA A 367 5.53 21.34 -2.00
C ALA A 367 4.88 22.00 -0.77
N ASP A 368 3.56 22.22 -0.84
CA ASP A 368 2.79 22.96 0.15
C ASP A 368 1.52 22.19 0.55
N ASN A 369 1.03 22.48 1.76
CA ASN A 369 -0.31 22.06 2.19
C ASN A 369 -1.38 22.76 1.33
N GLY A 370 -2.53 22.12 1.11
CA GLY A 370 -3.56 22.65 0.22
C GLY A 370 -4.88 21.89 0.29
N SER A 371 -5.74 22.11 -0.71
CA SER A 371 -7.03 21.42 -0.79
C SER A 371 -6.84 19.91 -0.88
N GLY A 372 -7.21 19.19 0.18
CA GLY A 372 -7.07 17.74 0.25
C GLY A 372 -5.65 17.22 0.48
N VAL A 373 -4.67 18.08 0.75
CA VAL A 373 -3.27 17.71 1.06
C VAL A 373 -2.83 18.40 2.35
N SER A 374 -2.26 17.64 3.29
CA SER A 374 -1.79 18.12 4.59
C SER A 374 -0.50 17.43 5.01
N GLU A 375 0.08 17.86 6.13
CA GLU A 375 1.31 17.28 6.71
C GLU A 375 2.45 17.09 5.70
N VAL A 376 2.55 18.01 4.73
CA VAL A 376 3.68 18.04 3.80
C VAL A 376 4.94 18.36 4.59
N ALA A 377 5.89 17.42 4.58
CA ALA A 377 7.13 17.56 5.32
C ALA A 377 8.32 16.87 4.65
N THR A 378 9.51 17.34 5.03
CA THR A 378 10.79 16.73 4.72
C THR A 378 11.38 16.16 6.00
N ILE A 379 11.63 14.85 6.03
CA ILE A 379 12.26 14.16 7.15
C ILE A 379 13.72 13.94 6.79
N GLN A 380 14.65 14.38 7.63
CA GLN A 380 16.08 14.21 7.41
C GLN A 380 16.69 13.49 8.60
N LYS A 381 17.36 12.37 8.34
CA LYS A 381 18.25 11.73 9.31
C LYS A 381 19.68 12.18 9.07
N LEU A 382 20.35 12.49 10.16
CA LEU A 382 21.79 12.70 10.21
C LEU A 382 22.34 11.76 11.28
N ASP A 383 23.19 10.83 10.88
CA ASP A 383 23.96 10.01 11.81
C ASP A 383 25.36 10.62 11.89
N TYR A 384 25.69 11.14 13.07
CA TYR A 384 26.98 11.76 13.35
C TYR A 384 27.83 10.78 14.17
N SER A 385 28.81 10.15 13.51
CA SER A 385 29.95 9.54 14.19
C SER A 385 31.19 10.42 13.97
N SER A 386 31.86 10.75 15.07
CA SER A 386 32.98 11.70 15.17
C SER A 386 34.04 11.60 14.04
N GLU A 387 34.20 12.65 13.22
CA GLU A 387 35.48 13.34 12.86
C GLU A 387 35.41 14.25 11.59
N SER A 388 34.36 14.20 10.77
CA SER A 388 34.28 15.08 9.60
C SER A 388 33.45 16.34 9.86
N GLN A 389 34.11 17.49 9.93
CA GLN A 389 33.47 18.81 9.91
C GLN A 389 32.69 18.99 8.60
N LEU A 390 31.38 18.74 8.61
CA LEU A 390 30.54 19.05 7.46
C LEU A 390 29.92 20.43 7.64
N LYS A 391 30.35 21.36 6.77
CA LYS A 391 29.64 22.63 6.49
C LYS A 391 28.33 22.31 5.76
N LEU A 392 27.33 21.81 6.46
CA LEU A 392 25.95 21.79 5.96
C LEU A 392 25.28 23.12 6.29
N GLU A 393 24.68 23.76 5.29
CA GLU A 393 23.80 24.90 5.46
C GLU A 393 22.45 24.43 6.06
N LEU A 394 22.44 24.09 7.35
CA LEU A 394 21.25 23.62 8.08
C LEU A 394 20.26 24.74 8.44
N GLY A 395 20.17 25.81 7.63
CA GLY A 395 19.31 26.96 7.95
C GLY A 395 19.52 27.48 9.38
N PRO A 396 18.46 27.79 10.16
CA PRO A 396 18.56 28.39 11.50
C PRO A 396 19.26 27.51 12.57
N LEU A 397 19.63 26.27 12.26
CA LEU A 397 20.13 25.27 13.21
C LEU A 397 21.62 25.35 13.55
N LYS A 398 22.37 26.33 13.03
CA LYS A 398 23.79 26.52 13.43
C LYS A 398 23.96 26.77 14.94
N ALA A 399 22.91 27.15 15.66
CA ALA A 399 22.96 27.54 17.07
C ALA A 399 22.74 26.38 18.08
N SER A 400 22.20 25.22 17.68
CA SER A 400 21.90 24.13 18.61
C SER A 400 23.04 23.12 18.77
N PHE A 401 24.03 23.13 17.86
CA PHE A 401 24.93 22.00 17.61
C PHE A 401 26.40 22.25 18.01
N ASN A 402 26.63 22.72 19.24
CA ASN A 402 27.99 22.88 19.78
C ASN A 402 28.31 21.87 20.90
N SER A 403 27.82 20.64 20.74
CA SER A 403 27.93 19.60 21.75
C SER A 403 28.41 18.29 21.10
N ALA A 404 29.73 18.10 21.13
CA ALA A 404 30.45 16.89 20.73
C ALA A 404 29.97 15.65 21.52
N GLY A 405 28.98 14.91 20.99
CA GLY A 405 28.68 13.54 21.38
C GLY A 405 29.48 12.55 20.53
N ASN A 406 29.85 11.40 21.10
CA ASN A 406 30.64 10.37 20.40
C ASN A 406 29.83 9.67 19.29
N THR A 407 28.51 9.61 19.43
CA THR A 407 27.55 9.20 18.40
C THR A 407 26.24 9.96 18.63
N SER A 408 25.71 10.64 17.61
CA SER A 408 24.41 11.32 17.68
C SER A 408 23.57 10.93 16.48
N ASN A 409 22.49 10.20 16.73
CA ASN A 409 21.41 10.08 15.74
C ASN A 409 20.54 11.32 15.85
N SER A 410 20.25 11.97 14.73
CA SER A 410 19.22 13.00 14.70
C SER A 410 18.23 12.74 13.60
N VAL A 411 16.98 13.08 13.89
CA VAL A 411 15.92 13.15 12.90
C VAL A 411 15.25 14.51 13.02
N MET A 412 15.22 15.23 11.90
CA MET A 412 14.54 16.49 11.76
C MET A 412 13.37 16.34 10.80
N THR A 413 12.22 16.91 11.15
CA THR A 413 11.06 17.02 10.27
C THR A 413 10.77 18.49 10.05
N THR A 414 10.94 18.96 8.81
CA THR A 414 10.61 20.32 8.38
C THR A 414 9.30 20.30 7.62
N ARG A 415 8.29 21.04 8.08
CA ARG A 415 6.98 21.15 7.44
C ARG A 415 6.99 22.19 6.33
N ALA A 416 6.00 22.15 5.45
CA ALA A 416 5.85 23.10 4.34
C ALA A 416 5.79 24.57 4.78
N ASP A 417 5.22 24.86 5.95
CA ASP A 417 5.17 26.22 6.51
C ASP A 417 6.54 26.72 7.03
N GLY A 418 7.59 25.91 6.93
CA GLY A 418 8.93 26.19 7.42
C GLY A 418 9.14 25.86 8.90
N SER A 419 8.09 25.53 9.66
CA SER A 419 8.24 25.04 11.03
C SER A 419 8.95 23.70 11.04
N ALA A 420 9.62 23.38 12.14
CA ALA A 420 10.37 22.13 12.23
C ALA A 420 10.29 21.50 13.62
N SER A 421 10.51 20.19 13.67
CA SER A 421 10.79 19.47 14.92
C SER A 421 12.05 18.64 14.74
N ALA A 422 12.91 18.61 15.75
CA ALA A 422 14.14 17.84 15.75
C ALA A 422 14.21 16.96 17.00
N THR A 423 14.61 15.71 16.82
CA THR A 423 14.95 14.79 17.91
C THR A 423 16.43 14.43 17.80
N TRP A 424 17.14 14.53 18.92
CA TRP A 424 18.55 14.22 19.05
C TRP A 424 18.72 13.11 20.08
N ASP A 425 19.15 11.94 19.64
CA ASP A 425 19.52 10.86 20.53
C ASP A 425 21.03 10.92 20.78
N LEU A 426 21.37 11.42 21.97
CA LEU A 426 22.72 11.67 22.40
C LEU A 426 23.20 10.51 23.27
N ARG A 427 24.29 9.87 22.86
CA ARG A 427 24.95 8.82 23.64
C ARG A 427 26.42 9.18 23.90
N TYR A 428 26.82 9.02 25.17
CA TYR A 428 28.17 9.32 25.65
C TYR A 428 28.78 8.06 26.27
N GLY A 429 29.37 7.20 25.44
CA GLY A 429 29.89 5.90 25.90
C GLY A 429 28.77 5.00 26.42
N ASP A 430 28.95 4.46 27.63
CA ASP A 430 27.99 3.61 28.34
C ASP A 430 27.04 4.38 29.27
N ASN A 431 27.07 5.72 29.22
CA ASN A 431 26.14 6.54 29.99
C ASN A 431 24.69 6.37 29.49
N VAL A 432 23.75 6.68 30.39
CA VAL A 432 22.31 6.77 30.13
C VAL A 432 22.04 7.63 28.88
N PRO A 433 21.39 7.09 27.84
CA PRO A 433 21.03 7.85 26.65
C PRO A 433 20.09 9.01 26.95
N LEU A 434 20.31 10.14 26.28
CA LEU A 434 19.43 11.31 26.31
C LEU A 434 18.78 11.53 24.95
N SER A 435 17.45 11.50 24.90
CA SER A 435 16.69 12.00 23.77
C SER A 435 16.23 13.44 24.02
N LEU A 436 16.64 14.37 23.16
CA LEU A 436 16.25 15.78 23.21
C LEU A 436 15.34 16.10 22.03
N THR A 437 14.09 16.42 22.31
CA THR A 437 13.11 16.87 21.31
C THR A 437 12.95 18.39 21.38
N GLN A 438 12.96 19.04 20.22
CA GLN A 438 12.79 20.49 20.08
C GLN A 438 11.82 20.79 18.93
N SER A 439 11.03 21.85 19.07
CA SER A 439 10.19 22.40 18.01
C SER A 439 10.64 23.82 17.68
N PHE A 440 10.54 24.20 16.41
CA PHE A 440 10.96 25.48 15.86
C PHE A 440 9.87 26.09 15.01
N ARG A 441 9.72 27.41 15.09
CA ARG A 441 8.89 28.18 14.17
C ARG A 441 9.61 28.33 12.82
N ALA A 442 8.88 28.82 11.81
CA ALA A 442 9.40 29.08 10.47
C ALA A 442 10.58 30.07 10.45
N ASP A 443 10.65 30.99 11.41
CA ASP A 443 11.77 31.94 11.56
C ASP A 443 13.02 31.30 12.22
N GLY A 444 12.94 30.02 12.60
CA GLY A 444 13.99 29.29 13.28
C GLY A 444 14.03 29.47 14.79
N SER A 445 13.14 30.29 15.37
CA SER A 445 13.04 30.43 16.82
C SER A 445 12.48 29.16 17.46
N GLU A 446 13.14 28.67 18.50
CA GLU A 446 12.70 27.48 19.21
C GLU A 446 11.47 27.77 20.10
N ILE A 447 10.53 26.84 20.11
CA ILE A 447 9.35 26.84 20.97
C ILE A 447 9.71 26.12 22.27
N MET A 448 10.22 26.87 23.27
CA MET A 448 10.70 26.30 24.55
C MET A 448 9.69 25.39 25.24
N GLY A 449 8.39 25.69 25.13
CA GLY A 449 7.31 24.91 25.74
C GLY A 449 7.19 23.47 25.21
N ASP A 450 7.71 23.22 24.02
CA ASP A 450 7.67 21.90 23.37
C ASP A 450 8.95 21.10 23.63
N ARG A 451 9.99 21.72 24.20
CA ARG A 451 11.25 21.03 24.45
C ARG A 451 11.07 19.90 25.46
N ARG A 452 11.53 18.70 25.13
CA ARG A 452 11.51 17.53 26.02
C ARG A 452 12.90 16.92 26.13
N TYR A 453 13.24 16.49 27.34
CA TYR A 453 14.43 15.71 27.65
C TYR A 453 13.98 14.35 28.16
N ALA A 454 14.43 13.25 27.57
CA ALA A 454 14.09 11.91 28.02
C ALA A 454 15.36 11.09 28.27
N PHE A 455 15.50 10.56 29.47
CA PHE A 455 16.60 9.68 29.88
C PHE A 455 16.09 8.26 29.97
N THR A 456 16.77 7.30 29.33
CA THR A 456 16.32 5.90 29.27
C THR A 456 17.24 4.99 30.06
N TYR A 457 16.68 4.30 31.06
CA TYR A 457 17.37 3.42 31.99
C TYR A 457 16.95 1.97 31.77
N ASN A 458 17.88 1.04 31.91
CA ASN A 458 17.55 -0.36 32.18
C ASN A 458 17.58 -0.56 33.69
N ALA A 459 16.43 -0.89 34.27
CA ALA A 459 16.29 -1.00 35.71
C ALA A 459 16.71 -2.40 36.18
N ASP A 460 17.83 -2.48 36.90
CA ASP A 460 18.03 -3.55 37.89
C ASP A 460 17.34 -3.19 39.22
N ASP A 461 17.36 -4.08 40.20
CA ASP A 461 16.75 -3.86 41.52
C ASP A 461 17.23 -2.55 42.21
N SER A 462 18.50 -2.19 42.03
CA SER A 462 19.07 -0.95 42.62
C SER A 462 18.61 0.29 41.87
N VAL A 463 18.66 0.28 40.54
CA VAL A 463 18.16 1.37 39.68
C VAL A 463 16.67 1.59 39.94
N ALA A 464 15.88 0.51 40.01
CA ALA A 464 14.45 0.58 40.32
C ALA A 464 14.22 1.26 41.68
N THR A 465 14.97 0.85 42.70
CA THR A 465 14.91 1.44 44.03
C THR A 465 15.21 2.94 44.00
N PHE A 466 16.32 3.35 43.39
CA PHE A 466 16.73 4.75 43.35
C PHE A 466 15.75 5.63 42.59
N LEU A 467 15.27 5.18 41.42
CA LEU A 467 14.29 5.94 40.63
C LEU A 467 12.95 6.07 41.37
N ASN A 468 12.47 5.01 42.01
CA ASN A 468 11.23 5.04 42.79
C ASN A 468 11.32 6.02 43.97
N VAL A 469 12.45 6.03 44.69
CA VAL A 469 12.66 6.98 45.80
C VAL A 469 12.79 8.41 45.28
N ALA A 470 13.60 8.63 44.25
CA ALA A 470 13.82 9.97 43.70
C ALA A 470 12.51 10.61 43.20
N GLN A 471 11.64 9.81 42.54
CA GLN A 471 10.36 10.28 42.05
C GLN A 471 9.32 10.47 43.17
N GLY A 472 9.41 9.67 44.24
CA GLY A 472 8.46 9.68 45.36
C GLY A 472 8.85 10.58 46.54
N GLY A 473 10.12 11.01 46.64
CA GLY A 473 10.64 11.83 47.73
C GLY A 473 10.68 11.16 49.11
N ASP A 474 10.56 9.84 49.20
CA ASP A 474 10.61 9.11 50.48
C ASP A 474 11.19 7.72 50.24
N VAL A 475 12.10 7.29 51.10
CA VAL A 475 12.74 5.96 51.04
C VAL A 475 11.74 4.80 51.09
N LYS A 476 10.52 5.01 51.62
CA LYS A 476 9.43 4.03 51.60
C LYS A 476 9.01 3.64 50.19
N HIS A 477 9.22 4.50 49.20
CA HIS A 477 8.88 4.21 47.82
C HIS A 477 9.84 3.23 47.14
N ALA A 478 10.98 2.90 47.75
CA ALA A 478 11.98 1.97 47.22
C ALA A 478 11.35 0.70 46.63
N THR A 479 10.45 0.06 47.38
CA THR A 479 9.80 -1.20 46.98
C THR A 479 8.36 -1.02 46.49
N SER A 480 7.69 0.06 46.88
CA SER A 480 6.28 0.31 46.52
C SER A 480 6.09 1.11 45.23
N GLY A 481 7.15 1.67 44.66
CA GLY A 481 7.09 2.47 43.44
C GLY A 481 6.81 1.63 42.17
N PRO A 482 6.51 2.29 41.04
CA PRO A 482 6.06 1.63 39.81
C PRO A 482 7.17 0.89 39.05
N VAL A 483 8.45 1.25 39.25
CA VAL A 483 9.58 0.59 38.58
C VAL A 483 9.95 -0.71 39.27
N LYS A 484 10.22 -1.74 38.49
CA LYS A 484 10.68 -3.07 38.93
C LYS A 484 11.93 -3.51 38.18
N ASP A 485 12.59 -4.53 38.72
CA ASP A 485 13.73 -5.20 38.10
C ASP A 485 13.35 -5.74 36.70
N GLY A 486 14.22 -5.50 35.73
CA GLY A 486 14.05 -5.87 34.32
C GLY A 486 13.26 -4.87 33.47
N ASP A 487 12.73 -3.79 34.05
CA ASP A 487 12.00 -2.76 33.31
C ASP A 487 12.94 -1.89 32.46
N THR A 488 12.47 -1.44 31.30
CA THR A 488 13.06 -0.30 30.60
C THR A 488 12.24 0.94 30.98
N VAL A 489 12.91 1.96 31.52
CA VAL A 489 12.26 3.13 32.11
C VAL A 489 12.71 4.39 31.38
N SER A 490 11.76 5.24 30.98
CA SER A 490 12.05 6.59 30.50
C SER A 490 11.62 7.63 31.53
N VAL A 491 12.55 8.49 31.93
CA VAL A 491 12.26 9.67 32.77
C VAL A 491 12.33 10.90 31.89
N SER A 492 11.17 11.53 31.68
CA SER A 492 10.99 12.65 30.77
C SER A 492 10.74 13.97 31.49
N TYR A 493 11.35 15.05 31.02
CA TYR A 493 11.25 16.39 31.59
C TYR A 493 10.87 17.41 30.51
N THR A 494 9.94 18.30 30.86
CA THR A 494 9.79 19.60 30.16
C THR A 494 10.95 20.53 30.50
N GLU A 495 11.12 21.62 29.74
CA GLU A 495 12.10 22.68 30.08
C GLU A 495 11.94 23.19 31.52
N ALA A 496 10.71 23.45 31.96
CA ALA A 496 10.43 23.94 33.30
C ALA A 496 10.80 22.90 34.38
N GLN A 497 10.49 21.63 34.15
CA GLN A 497 10.84 20.54 35.08
C GLN A 497 12.35 20.30 35.14
N MET A 498 13.06 20.40 34.02
CA MET A 498 14.52 20.29 34.01
C MET A 498 15.18 21.46 34.76
N ALA A 499 14.62 22.66 34.65
CA ALA A 499 15.06 23.82 35.43
C ALA A 499 14.80 23.64 36.94
N GLN A 500 13.66 23.03 37.30
CA GLN A 500 13.38 22.65 38.70
C GLN A 500 14.40 21.62 39.22
N LEU A 501 14.72 20.59 38.42
CA LEU A 501 15.75 19.60 38.78
C LEU A 501 17.12 20.25 38.99
N LEU A 502 17.51 21.19 38.14
CA LEU A 502 18.73 21.99 38.32
C LEU A 502 18.70 22.76 39.65
N GLY A 503 17.55 23.36 40.00
CA GLY A 503 17.38 24.04 41.29
C GLY A 503 17.50 23.09 42.49
N HIS A 504 16.98 21.86 42.40
CA HIS A 504 17.15 20.84 43.43
C HIS A 504 18.61 20.40 43.56
N ALA A 505 19.33 20.25 42.44
CA ALA A 505 20.75 19.92 42.45
C ALA A 505 21.61 21.03 43.06
N ASP A 506 21.26 22.30 42.85
CA ASP A 506 21.94 23.45 43.47
C ASP A 506 21.72 23.46 45.00
N LYS A 507 20.49 23.21 45.47
CA LYS A 507 20.21 23.06 46.91
C LYS A 507 20.96 21.88 47.54
N ALA A 508 21.03 20.74 46.86
CA ALA A 508 21.78 19.58 47.32
C ALA A 508 23.28 19.90 47.46
N LEU A 509 23.85 20.68 46.53
CA LEU A 509 25.23 21.15 46.62
C LEU A 509 25.42 22.13 47.79
N GLU A 510 24.46 23.01 48.05
CA GLU A 510 24.49 23.90 49.21
C GLU A 510 24.45 23.12 50.53
N ALA A 511 23.61 22.08 50.63
CA ALA A 511 23.51 21.21 51.79
C ALA A 511 24.86 20.52 52.10
N SER A 512 25.65 20.20 51.06
CA SER A 512 26.99 19.63 51.22
C SER A 512 28.07 20.68 51.54
N GLY A 513 27.70 21.95 51.77
CA GLY A 513 28.63 23.07 51.93
C GLY A 513 29.46 23.37 50.68
N GLY A 514 28.98 22.99 49.49
CA GLY A 514 29.69 23.17 48.21
C GLY A 514 30.87 22.22 47.99
N THR A 515 31.04 21.22 48.86
CA THR A 515 32.15 20.25 48.81
C THR A 515 31.93 19.08 47.85
N ASP A 516 30.69 18.82 47.41
CA ASP A 516 30.40 17.79 46.41
C ASP A 516 30.92 18.22 45.04
N PHE A 517 32.11 17.70 44.69
CA PHE A 517 32.76 17.98 43.42
C PHE A 517 31.93 17.50 42.22
N GLN A 518 31.22 16.38 42.35
CA GLN A 518 30.45 15.81 41.24
C GLN A 518 29.22 16.66 40.93
N LEU A 519 28.43 17.05 41.95
CA LEU A 519 27.31 17.97 41.78
C LEU A 519 27.79 19.34 41.28
N ARG A 520 28.88 19.88 41.84
CA ARG A 520 29.44 21.16 41.39
C ARG A 520 29.84 21.14 39.92
N SER A 521 30.52 20.08 39.46
CA SER A 521 30.90 19.92 38.06
C SER A 521 29.72 19.74 37.11
N LEU A 522 28.59 19.28 37.64
CA LEU A 522 27.36 19.06 36.89
C LEU A 522 26.57 20.34 36.67
N ILE A 523 26.54 21.25 37.66
CA ILE A 523 25.66 22.43 37.63
C ILE A 523 26.39 23.76 37.47
N LYS A 524 27.73 23.81 37.63
CA LYS A 524 28.51 25.05 37.53
C LYS A 524 29.66 24.93 36.55
N VAL A 525 29.88 26.01 35.79
CA VAL A 525 31.05 26.25 34.94
C VAL A 525 31.61 27.63 35.30
N ASP A 526 32.90 27.71 35.58
CA ASP A 526 33.58 28.93 36.05
C ASP A 526 32.89 29.60 37.25
N GLY A 527 32.30 28.79 38.13
CA GLY A 527 31.58 29.25 39.33
C GLY A 527 30.15 29.73 39.08
N ASN A 528 29.72 29.86 37.82
CA ASN A 528 28.35 30.26 37.45
C ASN A 528 27.47 29.04 37.20
N THR A 529 26.20 29.13 37.59
CA THR A 529 25.20 28.11 37.28
C THR A 529 24.97 28.06 35.77
N ILE A 530 25.00 26.85 35.19
CA ILE A 530 24.81 26.63 33.76
C ILE A 530 23.34 26.74 33.35
N LYS A 531 23.08 26.79 32.03
CA LYS A 531 21.71 26.80 31.51
C LYS A 531 21.06 25.42 31.63
N THR A 532 19.72 25.39 31.69
CA THR A 532 18.90 24.17 31.79
C THR A 532 19.28 23.09 30.78
N LYS A 533 19.45 23.46 29.51
CA LYS A 533 19.86 22.52 28.45
C LYS A 533 21.27 21.97 28.68
N ASP A 534 22.19 22.81 29.10
CA ASP A 534 23.57 22.42 29.37
C ASP A 534 23.62 21.48 30.58
N PHE A 535 22.76 21.68 31.58
CA PHE A 535 22.58 20.76 32.71
C PHE A 535 22.06 19.39 32.27
N ALA A 536 21.02 19.32 31.42
CA ALA A 536 20.54 18.04 30.90
C ALA A 536 21.64 17.29 30.11
N ILE A 537 22.39 18.00 29.27
CA ILE A 537 23.51 17.43 28.52
C ILE A 537 24.64 17.01 29.47
N ALA A 538 24.94 17.79 30.50
CA ALA A 538 25.95 17.45 31.51
C ALA A 538 25.53 16.20 32.31
N LEU A 539 24.23 16.05 32.59
CA LEU A 539 23.66 14.85 33.20
C LEU A 539 23.86 13.62 32.30
N ALA A 540 23.78 13.77 30.98
CA ALA A 540 24.09 12.68 30.05
C ALA A 540 25.62 12.42 29.90
N ARG A 541 26.46 13.45 30.03
CA ARG A 541 27.92 13.38 29.77
C ARG A 541 28.76 12.92 30.94
N ASN A 542 28.53 13.47 32.13
CA ASN A 542 29.51 13.49 33.23
C ASN A 542 29.22 12.48 34.35
N LEU A 543 28.64 11.31 34.03
CA LEU A 543 28.09 10.38 35.03
C LEU A 543 28.55 8.92 34.90
N GLY A 544 29.82 8.60 35.16
CA GLY A 544 30.20 7.29 35.72
C GLY A 544 29.73 5.99 35.00
N GLY A 545 29.34 6.05 33.73
CA GLY A 545 29.25 4.91 32.81
C GLY A 545 28.09 3.93 32.96
N SER A 546 27.07 4.16 33.80
CA SER A 546 25.98 3.17 33.96
C SER A 546 24.64 3.75 34.43
N ASP A 547 23.57 2.99 34.17
CA ASP A 547 22.21 3.23 34.67
C ASP A 547 22.18 3.42 36.20
N TYR A 548 22.95 2.61 36.93
CA TYR A 548 23.11 2.68 38.38
C TYR A 548 23.60 4.04 38.87
N GLN A 549 24.72 4.54 38.32
CA GLN A 549 25.34 5.77 38.82
C GLN A 549 24.46 6.99 38.56
N SER A 550 23.76 7.00 37.42
CA SER A 550 22.81 8.05 37.09
C SER A 550 21.59 8.03 38.02
N ALA A 551 20.98 6.86 38.25
CA ALA A 551 19.84 6.72 39.16
C ALA A 551 20.21 7.05 40.61
N TYR A 552 21.38 6.60 41.08
CA TYR A 552 21.90 6.92 42.41
C TYR A 552 22.10 8.43 42.61
N ARG A 553 22.53 9.14 41.56
CA ARG A 553 22.65 10.60 41.63
C ARG A 553 21.30 11.29 41.78
N LEU A 554 20.28 10.87 41.04
CA LEU A 554 18.92 11.39 41.21
C LEU A 554 18.41 11.13 42.63
N PHE A 555 18.67 9.94 43.17
CA PHE A 555 18.39 9.63 44.57
C PHE A 555 19.09 10.61 45.53
N ASN A 556 20.40 10.88 45.37
CA ASN A 556 21.12 11.81 46.25
C ASN A 556 20.62 13.26 46.11
N ILE A 557 20.26 13.69 44.90
CA ILE A 557 19.64 15.01 44.70
C ILE A 557 18.31 15.07 45.44
N SER A 558 17.48 14.02 45.35
CA SER A 558 16.22 13.94 46.09
C SER A 558 16.45 14.00 47.61
N ASP A 559 17.38 13.21 48.15
CA ASP A 559 17.68 13.14 49.58
C ASP A 559 18.21 14.46 50.15
N ALA A 560 18.93 15.26 49.36
CA ALA A 560 19.56 16.49 49.82
C ALA A 560 18.86 17.81 49.40
N ALA A 561 17.84 17.74 48.54
CA ALA A 561 17.21 18.93 47.96
C ALA A 561 16.36 19.76 48.96
N ASP A 562 16.08 19.23 50.15
CA ASP A 562 15.40 19.96 51.22
C ASP A 562 16.38 20.75 52.12
N GLY A 563 17.69 20.58 51.93
CA GLY A 563 18.76 21.20 52.72
C GLY A 563 19.30 20.33 53.86
N SER A 564 18.75 19.14 54.07
CA SER A 564 19.23 18.13 55.02
C SER A 564 19.98 17.02 54.27
N ILE A 565 20.83 16.22 54.94
CA ILE A 565 21.49 15.07 54.30
C ILE A 565 21.28 13.84 55.18
N GLY A 566 20.81 12.74 54.60
CA GLY A 566 20.76 11.43 55.25
C GLY A 566 19.65 11.25 56.31
N ASP A 567 18.65 12.12 56.34
CA ASP A 567 17.49 12.02 57.25
C ASP A 567 16.39 11.08 56.73
N ARG A 568 16.59 10.52 55.53
CA ARG A 568 15.70 9.59 54.82
C ARG A 568 14.38 10.22 54.37
N LYS A 569 14.30 11.55 54.29
CA LYS A 569 13.16 12.29 53.76
C LYS A 569 13.64 13.19 52.62
N GLY A 570 13.35 12.78 51.39
CA GLY A 570 13.75 13.54 50.21
C GLY A 570 12.68 14.51 49.72
N VAL A 571 13.03 15.21 48.64
CA VAL A 571 12.09 15.96 47.81
C VAL A 571 11.77 15.12 46.58
N ALA A 572 10.47 14.95 46.27
CA ALA A 572 10.05 14.32 45.03
C ALA A 572 10.57 15.13 43.84
N LEU A 573 11.38 14.50 42.99
CA LEU A 573 11.94 15.17 41.82
C LEU A 573 10.88 15.36 40.73
N PRO A 574 10.98 16.43 39.93
CA PRO A 574 10.06 16.66 38.82
C PRO A 574 10.29 15.63 37.70
N GLY A 575 9.41 15.64 36.69
CA GLY A 575 9.48 14.75 35.53
C GLY A 575 8.39 13.69 35.53
N THR A 576 8.25 13.00 34.40
CA THR A 576 7.28 11.95 34.17
C THR A 576 8.00 10.64 33.93
N LEU A 577 7.67 9.64 34.72
CA LEU A 577 8.22 8.30 34.61
C LEU A 577 7.29 7.41 33.77
N THR A 578 7.85 6.80 32.71
CA THR A 578 7.15 5.84 31.85
C THR A 578 7.87 4.49 31.90
N VAL A 579 7.14 3.42 32.21
CA VAL A 579 7.67 2.05 32.27
C VAL A 579 7.25 1.28 31.04
N THR A 580 8.22 0.76 30.31
CA THR A 580 8.01 -0.18 29.19
C THR A 580 8.54 -1.54 29.61
N LYS A 581 7.63 -2.50 29.79
CA LYS A 581 8.01 -3.87 30.16
C LYS A 581 8.65 -4.57 28.97
N ARG A 582 9.78 -5.25 29.18
CA ARG A 582 10.24 -6.23 28.19
C ARG A 582 9.19 -7.33 28.05
N ALA A 583 8.82 -7.66 26.81
CA ALA A 583 8.13 -8.92 26.54
C ALA A 583 9.07 -10.04 26.99
N GLY A 584 8.62 -10.84 27.97
CA GLY A 584 9.36 -11.97 28.51
C GLY A 584 9.49 -13.13 27.54
#